data_AF-A0A847RWM1-F1
#
_entry.id   AF-A0A847RWM1-F1
#
_cell.length_a   1.000
_cell.length_b   1.000
_cell.length_c   1.000
_cell.angle_alpha   90.00
_cell.angle_beta   90.00
_cell.angle_gamma   90.00
#
_symmetry.space_group_name_H-M   'P 1'
#
loop_
_entity.id
_entity.type
_entity.pdbx_description
1 polymer ?
#
loop_
_entity_poly.entity_id
_entity_poly.type
_entity_poly.pdbx_seq_one_letter_code
_entity_poly.pdbx_strand_id
1 'polypeptide(L)'
;MDKLFSDELQYYIASARLKTARQKRRAVITARDKELLRLDKYQRELWRRTREPLYVPLKPPVQKGYVRFFVLRDDVARGKQASFFENILLKINTKEYFHRKDFKKKKRVRGKKVWVDKGQFLRTLSLSEFQKLRFTHEEAALFEERMEMPRYGNKEVPVMVFKEPWRFVLRVRPHILTHQRIVDPVLESQIQELNNYITSRRLEPRMHWLTQSRHNSWKRWNPAGKNKDPYKNKNLLQIMQEEYYDIID
;
A
#
# COMPACT_ATOMS: atom_id res chain seq x y z
N MET A 1 -21.15 -50.05 -32.86
CA MET A 1 -20.77 -48.62 -32.96
C MET A 1 -19.43 -48.53 -33.67
N ASP A 2 -19.54 -48.86 -34.95
CA ASP A 2 -18.72 -48.62 -36.13
C ASP A 2 -17.31 -48.06 -35.96
N LYS A 3 -16.33 -48.84 -36.47
CA LYS A 3 -15.11 -48.30 -37.07
C LYS A 3 -15.53 -47.37 -38.22
N LEU A 4 -15.81 -46.11 -37.92
CA LEU A 4 -16.27 -45.08 -38.86
C LEU A 4 -15.23 -44.75 -39.98
N PHE A 5 -14.03 -45.34 -39.96
CA PHE A 5 -12.98 -45.11 -40.95
C PHE A 5 -12.15 -46.39 -41.18
N SER A 6 -11.72 -46.64 -42.43
CA SER A 6 -10.86 -47.79 -42.80
C SER A 6 -9.50 -47.72 -42.10
N ASP A 7 -8.89 -48.87 -41.83
CA ASP A 7 -7.63 -48.98 -41.08
C ASP A 7 -6.47 -48.23 -41.79
N GLU A 8 -6.48 -48.14 -43.11
CA GLU A 8 -5.53 -47.35 -43.92
C GLU A 8 -5.66 -45.84 -43.66
N LEU A 9 -6.90 -45.36 -43.50
CA LEU A 9 -7.19 -43.94 -43.24
C LEU A 9 -6.74 -43.55 -41.83
N GLN A 10 -6.84 -44.47 -40.87
CA GLN A 10 -6.30 -44.28 -39.52
C GLN A 10 -4.76 -44.25 -39.51
N TYR A 11 -4.11 -45.14 -40.27
CA TYR A 11 -2.65 -45.14 -40.46
C TYR A 11 -2.16 -43.83 -41.11
N TYR A 12 -2.90 -43.32 -42.10
CA TYR A 12 -2.60 -42.05 -42.76
C TYR A 12 -2.79 -40.84 -41.83
N ILE A 13 -3.83 -40.80 -41.00
CA ILE A 13 -4.05 -39.73 -40.02
C ILE A 13 -2.93 -39.72 -38.95
N ALA A 14 -2.48 -40.91 -38.52
CA ALA A 14 -1.40 -41.06 -37.55
C ALA A 14 -0.03 -40.67 -38.13
N SER A 15 0.25 -41.01 -39.40
CA SER A 15 1.50 -40.67 -40.08
C SER A 15 1.56 -39.18 -40.51
N ALA A 16 0.42 -38.57 -40.83
CA ALA A 16 0.31 -37.18 -41.27
C ALA A 16 0.50 -36.13 -40.15
N ARG A 17 0.75 -36.54 -38.89
CA ARG A 17 0.96 -35.66 -37.71
C ARG A 17 -0.14 -34.59 -37.56
N LEU A 18 -1.37 -34.90 -37.96
CA LEU A 18 -2.48 -33.96 -37.93
C LEU A 18 -2.87 -33.64 -36.48
N LYS A 19 -3.03 -32.35 -36.17
CA LYS A 19 -3.44 -31.93 -34.82
C LYS A 19 -4.85 -32.44 -34.51
N THR A 20 -5.01 -33.07 -33.35
CA THR A 20 -6.33 -33.48 -32.85
C THR A 20 -7.22 -32.27 -32.58
N ALA A 21 -8.54 -32.47 -32.52
CA ALA A 21 -9.49 -31.39 -32.20
C ALA A 21 -9.14 -30.66 -30.88
N ARG A 22 -8.69 -31.42 -29.86
CA ARG A 22 -8.20 -30.87 -28.59
C ARG A 22 -6.95 -30.01 -28.77
N GLN A 23 -5.98 -30.47 -29.57
CA GLN A 23 -4.75 -29.71 -29.85
C GLN A 23 -5.04 -28.44 -30.64
N LYS A 24 -5.95 -28.48 -31.63
CA LYS A 24 -6.40 -27.29 -32.37
C LYS A 24 -7.06 -26.28 -31.43
N ARG A 25 -7.99 -26.72 -30.56
CA ARG A 25 -8.65 -25.86 -29.56
C ARG A 25 -7.64 -25.25 -28.58
N ARG A 26 -6.67 -26.04 -28.08
CA ARG A 26 -5.59 -25.52 -27.22
C ARG A 26 -4.70 -24.52 -27.95
N ALA A 27 -4.41 -24.71 -29.22
CA ALA A 27 -3.61 -23.77 -30.02
C ALA A 27 -4.31 -22.40 -30.11
N VAL A 28 -5.63 -22.38 -30.34
CA VAL A 28 -6.42 -21.13 -30.37
C VAL A 28 -6.40 -20.44 -29.01
N ILE A 29 -6.67 -21.17 -27.93
CA ILE A 29 -6.67 -20.61 -26.56
C ILE A 29 -5.28 -20.07 -26.20
N THR A 30 -4.22 -20.81 -26.48
CA THR A 30 -2.85 -20.36 -26.19
C THR A 30 -2.42 -19.18 -27.04
N ALA A 31 -2.84 -19.10 -28.30
CA ALA A 31 -2.62 -17.91 -29.13
C ALA A 31 -3.31 -16.68 -28.53
N ARG A 32 -4.58 -16.82 -28.11
CA ARG A 32 -5.33 -15.76 -27.44
C ARG A 32 -4.69 -15.35 -26.12
N ASP A 33 -4.26 -16.31 -25.30
CA ASP A 33 -3.59 -16.02 -24.02
C ASP A 33 -2.24 -15.29 -24.24
N LYS A 34 -1.48 -15.63 -25.30
CA LYS A 34 -0.26 -14.91 -25.68
C LYS A 34 -0.54 -13.46 -26.08
N GLU A 35 -1.63 -13.21 -26.81
CA GLU A 35 -2.07 -11.86 -27.17
C GLU A 35 -2.39 -11.05 -25.90
N LEU A 36 -3.14 -11.63 -24.95
CA LEU A 36 -3.47 -11.00 -23.67
C LEU A 36 -2.21 -10.67 -22.84
N LEU A 37 -1.21 -11.55 -22.82
CA LEU A 37 0.06 -11.29 -22.15
C LEU A 37 0.87 -10.17 -22.81
N ARG A 38 0.78 -10.02 -24.14
CA ARG A 38 1.39 -8.87 -24.86
C ARG A 38 0.72 -7.56 -24.47
N LEU A 39 -0.61 -7.54 -24.41
CA LEU A 39 -1.37 -6.37 -23.96
C LEU A 39 -1.02 -5.98 -22.51
N ASP A 40 -0.92 -6.95 -21.59
CA ASP A 40 -0.47 -6.69 -20.21
C ASP A 40 0.95 -6.11 -20.18
N LYS A 41 1.87 -6.63 -21.00
CA LYS A 41 3.24 -6.12 -21.07
C LYS A 41 3.26 -4.68 -21.59
N TYR A 42 2.51 -4.41 -22.65
CA TYR A 42 2.41 -3.07 -23.24
C TYR A 42 1.79 -2.07 -22.26
N GLN A 43 0.68 -2.44 -21.61
CA GLN A 43 0.06 -1.64 -20.55
C GLN A 43 1.10 -1.28 -19.49
N ARG A 44 1.80 -2.27 -18.93
CA ARG A 44 2.85 -2.05 -17.92
C ARG A 44 3.96 -1.12 -18.39
N GLU A 45 4.35 -1.20 -19.65
CA GLU A 45 5.36 -0.30 -20.21
C GLU A 45 4.88 1.15 -20.20
N LEU A 46 3.64 1.41 -20.65
CA LEU A 46 3.03 2.74 -20.56
C LEU A 46 2.95 3.23 -19.11
N TRP A 47 2.54 2.37 -18.17
CA TRP A 47 2.52 2.71 -16.74
C TRP A 47 3.90 2.94 -16.11
N ARG A 48 4.97 2.37 -16.68
CA ARG A 48 6.35 2.67 -16.25
C ARG A 48 6.76 4.05 -16.74
N ARG A 49 6.51 4.35 -18.01
CA ARG A 49 6.78 5.66 -18.60
C ARG A 49 6.04 6.79 -17.86
N THR A 50 4.80 6.57 -17.42
CA THR A 50 4.08 7.58 -16.62
C THR A 50 4.64 7.79 -15.21
N ARG A 51 5.39 6.81 -14.68
CA ARG A 51 6.05 6.91 -13.38
C ARG A 51 7.40 7.62 -13.46
N GLU A 52 8.01 7.70 -14.64
CA GLU A 52 9.22 8.48 -14.89
C GLU A 52 8.81 9.95 -14.95
N PRO A 53 9.01 10.70 -13.84
CA PRO A 53 8.40 12.00 -13.74
C PRO A 53 9.30 13.03 -14.41
N LEU A 54 8.83 13.61 -15.50
CA LEU A 54 9.43 14.80 -16.09
C LEU A 54 8.93 16.02 -15.31
N TYR A 55 9.80 16.65 -14.53
CA TYR A 55 9.52 17.87 -13.80
C TYR A 55 10.15 19.07 -14.51
N VAL A 56 9.38 20.13 -14.71
CA VAL A 56 9.89 21.41 -15.22
C VAL A 56 9.80 22.48 -14.14
N PRO A 57 10.85 23.32 -14.00
CA PRO A 57 10.85 24.38 -13.01
C PRO A 57 9.79 25.44 -13.32
N LEU A 58 9.05 25.86 -12.31
CA LEU A 58 8.09 26.95 -12.37
C LEU A 58 8.80 28.28 -12.07
N LYS A 59 8.65 29.26 -12.97
CA LYS A 59 9.16 30.62 -12.80
C LYS A 59 8.02 31.62 -13.06
N PRO A 60 7.56 32.38 -12.04
CA PRO A 60 7.96 32.33 -10.63
C PRO A 60 7.42 31.08 -9.90
N PRO A 61 8.01 30.71 -8.75
CA PRO A 61 7.46 29.64 -7.92
C PRO A 61 6.10 30.04 -7.34
N VAL A 62 5.18 29.08 -7.22
CA VAL A 62 3.78 29.34 -6.86
C VAL A 62 3.47 28.82 -5.46
N GLN A 63 2.83 29.63 -4.62
CA GLN A 63 2.35 29.17 -3.31
C GLN A 63 1.06 28.34 -3.47
N LYS A 64 1.10 27.06 -3.09
CA LYS A 64 -0.07 26.17 -3.10
C LYS A 64 -0.85 26.19 -1.78
N GLY A 65 -0.19 26.55 -0.69
CA GLY A 65 -0.81 26.56 0.64
C GLY A 65 0.24 26.76 1.73
N TYR A 66 0.10 26.00 2.81
CA TYR A 66 0.96 26.02 3.98
C TYR A 66 1.37 24.60 4.35
N VAL A 67 2.58 24.47 4.89
CA VAL A 67 3.08 23.25 5.50
C VAL A 67 3.43 23.56 6.95
N ARG A 68 3.11 22.63 7.84
CA ARG A 68 3.58 22.66 9.22
C ARG A 68 4.34 21.40 9.56
N PHE A 69 5.31 21.55 10.44
CA PHE A 69 6.22 20.51 10.86
C PHE A 69 6.79 20.86 12.23
N PHE A 70 7.35 19.87 12.91
CA PHE A 70 7.98 20.08 14.21
C PHE A 70 9.39 20.64 14.04
N VAL A 71 9.75 21.57 14.91
CA VAL A 71 11.08 22.15 15.09
C VAL A 71 11.42 22.05 16.57
N LEU A 72 12.71 22.01 16.92
CA LEU A 72 13.12 22.16 18.31
C LEU A 72 12.56 23.44 18.91
N ARG A 73 12.13 23.36 20.16
CA ARG A 73 11.80 24.52 20.96
C ARG A 73 13.06 25.35 21.21
N ASP A 74 12.92 26.67 21.25
CA ASP A 74 14.05 27.61 21.25
C ASP A 74 14.98 27.48 22.49
N ASP A 75 14.47 26.96 23.61
CA ASP A 75 15.23 26.62 24.82
C ASP A 75 16.12 25.40 24.62
N VAL A 76 15.55 24.30 24.08
CA VAL A 76 16.29 23.07 23.77
C VAL A 76 17.31 23.30 22.66
N ALA A 77 16.95 24.12 21.65
CA ALA A 77 17.82 24.46 20.53
C ALA A 77 19.10 25.20 20.95
N ARG A 78 19.06 25.96 22.06
CA ARG A 78 20.22 26.65 22.62
C ARG A 78 21.03 25.80 23.61
N GLY A 79 20.53 24.61 23.95
CA GLY A 79 21.16 23.70 24.90
C GLY A 79 22.25 22.82 24.28
N LYS A 80 23.01 22.14 25.14
CA LYS A 80 24.10 21.23 24.73
C LYS A 80 23.60 19.99 23.95
N GLN A 81 22.35 19.58 24.18
CA GLN A 81 21.73 18.42 23.54
C GLN A 81 20.94 18.77 22.26
N ALA A 82 21.10 20.00 21.73
CA ALA A 82 20.35 20.44 20.54
C ALA A 82 20.51 19.48 19.35
N SER A 83 21.76 19.13 19.02
CA SER A 83 22.09 18.20 17.93
C SER A 83 21.49 16.82 18.12
N PHE A 84 21.48 16.33 19.37
CA PHE A 84 20.90 15.03 19.73
C PHE A 84 19.39 15.00 19.44
N PHE A 85 18.63 15.99 19.90
CA PHE A 85 17.19 16.05 19.64
C PHE A 85 16.88 16.38 18.17
N GLU A 86 17.74 17.12 17.49
CA GLU A 86 17.60 17.38 16.06
C GLU A 86 17.74 16.09 15.24
N ASN A 87 18.68 15.22 15.60
CA ASN A 87 18.83 13.88 15.00
C ASN A 87 17.61 12.99 15.22
N ILE A 88 17.06 12.96 16.43
CA ILE A 88 15.80 12.24 16.72
C ILE A 88 14.67 12.82 15.86
N LEU A 89 14.54 14.15 15.86
CA LEU A 89 13.48 14.84 15.13
C LEU A 89 13.54 14.51 13.64
N LEU A 90 14.72 14.49 13.01
CA LEU A 90 14.87 14.11 11.61
C LEU A 90 14.26 12.73 11.29
N LYS A 91 14.33 11.78 12.22
CA LYS A 91 13.77 10.42 12.06
C LYS A 91 12.25 10.37 12.26
N ILE A 92 11.71 11.14 13.21
CA ILE A 92 10.30 11.07 13.64
C ILE A 92 9.42 12.25 13.18
N ASN A 93 9.98 13.24 12.47
CA ASN A 93 9.23 14.44 12.08
C ASN A 93 8.07 14.08 11.13
N THR A 94 6.96 14.77 11.31
CA THR A 94 5.80 14.69 10.42
C THR A 94 5.61 16.03 9.72
N LYS A 95 5.29 15.98 8.43
CA LYS A 95 4.93 17.17 7.64
C LYS A 95 3.46 17.09 7.27
N GLU A 96 2.75 18.18 7.52
CA GLU A 96 1.33 18.27 7.19
C GLU A 96 1.05 19.48 6.31
N TYR A 97 0.36 19.23 5.19
CA TYR A 97 0.00 20.25 4.22
C TYR A 97 -1.46 20.66 4.38
N PHE A 98 -1.72 21.95 4.28
CA PHE A 98 -3.08 22.50 4.31
C PHE A 98 -3.18 23.76 3.47
N HIS A 99 -4.39 24.07 2.98
CA HIS A 99 -4.62 25.23 2.13
C HIS A 99 -4.68 26.55 2.93
N ARG A 100 -4.99 26.50 4.24
CA ARG A 100 -5.03 27.67 5.14
C ARG A 100 -3.89 27.66 6.14
N LYS A 101 -3.45 28.84 6.59
CA LYS A 101 -2.38 29.00 7.59
C LYS A 101 -2.76 28.48 8.97
N ASP A 102 -4.04 28.53 9.33
CA ASP A 102 -4.51 28.24 10.70
C ASP A 102 -4.67 26.73 10.98
N PHE A 103 -4.58 25.87 9.94
CA PHE A 103 -4.81 24.42 10.06
C PHE A 103 -6.13 24.02 10.75
N LYS A 104 -7.16 24.88 10.71
CA LYS A 104 -8.50 24.58 11.23
C LYS A 104 -9.34 23.82 10.21
N LYS A 105 -10.07 22.80 10.66
CA LYS A 105 -11.04 22.07 9.85
C LYS A 105 -12.46 22.25 10.40
N LYS A 106 -13.45 22.31 9.52
CA LYS A 106 -14.86 22.28 9.93
C LYS A 106 -15.18 20.86 10.41
N LYS A 107 -15.67 20.73 11.64
CA LYS A 107 -16.23 19.49 12.19
C LYS A 107 -17.67 19.75 12.60
N ARG A 108 -18.55 18.78 12.36
CA ARG A 108 -19.93 18.85 12.88
C ARG A 108 -19.90 18.37 14.33
N VAL A 109 -20.33 19.22 15.25
CA VAL A 109 -20.44 18.92 16.68
C VAL A 109 -21.84 19.33 17.10
N ARG A 110 -22.63 18.38 17.64
CA ARG A 110 -24.02 18.60 18.06
C ARG A 110 -24.87 19.36 17.02
N GLY A 111 -24.82 18.93 15.76
CA GLY A 111 -25.60 19.52 14.66
C GLY A 111 -25.05 20.84 14.06
N LYS A 112 -24.10 21.52 14.72
CA LYS A 112 -23.49 22.77 14.22
C LYS A 112 -22.12 22.51 13.57
N LYS A 113 -21.75 23.29 12.56
CA LYS A 113 -20.41 23.24 11.93
C LYS A 113 -19.48 24.21 12.66
N VAL A 114 -18.51 23.70 13.39
CA VAL A 114 -17.54 24.48 14.17
C VAL A 114 -16.14 24.30 13.61
N TRP A 115 -15.31 25.35 13.67
CA TRP A 115 -13.89 25.27 13.34
C TRP A 115 -13.13 24.65 14.50
N VAL A 116 -12.42 23.56 14.24
CA VAL A 116 -11.60 22.86 15.25
C VAL A 116 -10.16 22.80 14.74
N ASP A 117 -9.22 23.02 15.66
CA ASP A 117 -7.79 22.86 15.37
C ASP A 117 -7.51 21.42 14.96
N LYS A 118 -6.84 21.26 13.82
CA LYS A 118 -6.35 19.96 13.40
C LYS A 118 -5.12 19.68 14.26
N GLY A 119 -5.18 18.71 15.16
CA GLY A 119 -4.00 18.24 15.90
C GLY A 119 -2.99 17.58 14.96
N GLN A 120 -1.70 17.74 15.27
CA GLN A 120 -0.61 17.00 14.64
C GLN A 120 0.30 16.48 15.74
N PHE A 121 0.77 15.24 15.58
CA PHE A 121 1.66 14.57 16.51
C PHE A 121 2.93 14.11 15.78
N LEU A 122 3.97 13.85 16.55
CA LEU A 122 5.18 13.19 16.04
C LEU A 122 4.82 11.82 15.46
N ARG A 123 5.69 11.30 14.60
CA ARG A 123 5.46 9.99 14.00
C ARG A 123 5.61 8.91 15.07
N THR A 124 4.53 8.18 15.31
CA THR A 124 4.56 6.90 16.00
C THR A 124 5.20 5.83 15.11
N LEU A 125 6.09 5.00 15.67
CA LEU A 125 6.85 4.01 14.92
C LEU A 125 6.37 2.60 15.27
N SER A 126 6.20 1.72 14.27
CA SER A 126 6.08 0.29 14.55
C SER A 126 7.42 -0.29 15.03
N LEU A 127 7.39 -1.42 15.75
CA LEU A 127 8.62 -2.10 16.20
C LEU A 127 9.62 -2.33 15.06
N SER A 128 9.14 -2.74 13.87
CA SER A 128 9.98 -2.97 12.71
C SER A 128 10.60 -1.68 12.17
N GLU A 129 9.84 -0.58 12.11
CA GLU A 129 10.37 0.72 11.69
C GLU A 129 11.40 1.25 12.68
N PHE A 130 11.14 1.09 13.98
CA PHE A 130 12.06 1.50 15.05
C PHE A 130 13.42 0.82 14.91
N GLN A 131 13.44 -0.49 14.67
CA GLN A 131 14.68 -1.25 14.42
C GLN A 131 15.40 -0.80 13.14
N LYS A 132 14.67 -0.49 12.07
CA LYS A 132 15.25 -0.01 10.80
C LYS A 132 15.92 1.35 10.90
N LEU A 133 15.41 2.23 11.76
CA LEU A 133 15.91 3.59 11.96
C LEU A 133 17.19 3.67 12.81
N ARG A 134 17.66 2.53 13.35
CA ARG A 134 18.93 2.38 14.09
C ARG A 134 19.17 3.52 15.09
N PHE A 135 18.26 3.65 16.04
CA PHE A 135 18.43 4.57 17.17
C PHE A 135 19.65 4.15 18.01
N THR A 136 20.38 5.13 18.54
CA THR A 136 21.39 4.83 19.56
C THR A 136 20.70 4.40 20.85
N HIS A 137 21.43 3.76 21.78
CA HIS A 137 20.86 3.32 23.04
C HIS A 137 20.24 4.49 23.84
N GLU A 138 20.91 5.65 23.84
CA GLU A 138 20.42 6.87 24.47
C GLU A 138 19.16 7.43 23.80
N GLU A 139 19.13 7.46 22.47
CA GLU A 139 17.93 7.89 21.73
C GLU A 139 16.75 6.93 21.99
N ALA A 140 17.01 5.63 22.06
CA ALA A 140 16.00 4.61 22.27
C ALA A 140 15.36 4.67 23.66
N ALA A 141 16.11 5.09 24.68
CA ALA A 141 15.60 5.27 26.04
C ALA A 141 14.45 6.31 26.13
N LEU A 142 14.40 7.25 25.18
CA LEU A 142 13.36 8.29 25.08
C LEU A 142 12.07 7.80 24.41
N PHE A 143 11.98 6.53 24.04
CA PHE A 143 10.77 5.92 23.53
C PHE A 143 10.12 5.02 24.58
N GLU A 144 8.80 4.98 24.55
CA GLU A 144 7.97 4.04 25.31
C GLU A 144 7.20 3.15 24.35
N GLU A 145 7.04 1.89 24.72
CA GLU A 145 6.16 0.96 24.02
C GLU A 145 4.73 1.17 24.50
N ARG A 146 3.81 1.33 23.54
CA ARG A 146 2.39 1.52 23.77
C ARG A 146 1.61 0.62 22.83
N MET A 147 0.50 0.06 23.32
CA MET A 147 -0.45 -0.64 22.45
C MET A 147 -1.38 0.39 21.80
N GLU A 148 -1.36 0.47 20.48
CA GLU A 148 -2.29 1.32 19.72
C GLU A 148 -3.10 0.50 18.73
N MET A 149 -4.38 0.86 18.63
CA MET A 149 -5.25 0.32 17.60
C MET A 149 -4.92 0.99 16.26
N PRO A 150 -4.46 0.25 15.23
CA PRO A 150 -4.19 0.82 13.94
C PRO A 150 -5.49 1.34 13.30
N ARG A 151 -5.39 2.40 12.48
CA ARG A 151 -6.56 2.94 11.75
C ARG A 151 -7.27 1.87 10.91
N TYR A 152 -6.51 0.93 10.38
CA TYR A 152 -7.00 -0.16 9.56
C TYR A 152 -6.51 -1.48 10.18
N GLY A 153 -7.33 -2.09 11.02
CA GLY A 153 -7.05 -3.36 11.67
C GLY A 153 -8.03 -3.60 12.81
N ASN A 154 -8.08 -4.84 13.29
CA ASN A 154 -8.95 -5.28 14.38
C ASN A 154 -8.16 -5.75 15.61
N LYS A 155 -6.86 -5.43 15.67
CA LYS A 155 -5.98 -5.85 16.77
C LYS A 155 -5.07 -4.70 17.16
N GLU A 156 -4.85 -4.55 18.46
CA GLU A 156 -3.85 -3.64 18.99
C GLU A 156 -2.46 -4.12 18.59
N VAL A 157 -1.60 -3.17 18.23
CA VAL A 157 -0.24 -3.43 17.79
C VAL A 157 0.70 -2.62 18.68
N PRO A 158 1.82 -3.21 19.15
CA PRO A 158 2.83 -2.46 19.88
C PRO A 158 3.49 -1.43 18.97
N VAL A 159 3.53 -0.20 19.45
CA VAL A 159 4.15 0.94 18.79
C VAL A 159 5.05 1.70 19.75
N MET A 160 6.13 2.25 19.21
CA MET A 160 7.08 3.08 19.93
C MET A 160 6.69 4.56 19.81
N VAL A 161 6.42 5.18 20.95
CA VAL A 161 6.00 6.58 21.07
C VAL A 161 7.12 7.37 21.77
N PHE A 162 7.38 8.59 21.29
CA PHE A 162 8.38 9.46 21.91
C PHE A 162 7.85 10.09 23.21
N LYS A 163 8.61 9.99 24.30
CA LYS A 163 8.18 10.38 25.67
C LYS A 163 8.09 11.89 25.90
N GLU A 164 8.94 12.69 25.24
CA GLU A 164 9.11 14.11 25.56
C GLU A 164 8.66 15.07 24.45
N PRO A 165 7.41 14.97 23.93
CA PRO A 165 6.99 15.75 22.76
C PRO A 165 7.03 17.27 22.98
N TRP A 166 7.01 17.74 24.23
CA TRP A 166 7.09 19.16 24.62
C TRP A 166 8.40 19.85 24.19
N ARG A 167 9.45 19.09 23.86
CA ARG A 167 10.71 19.61 23.32
C ARG A 167 10.58 20.14 21.89
N PHE A 168 9.47 19.82 21.22
CA PHE A 168 9.22 20.22 19.85
C PHE A 168 8.00 21.12 19.73
N VAL A 169 8.08 22.11 18.85
CA VAL A 169 7.01 23.07 18.56
C VAL A 169 6.68 23.04 17.08
N LEU A 170 5.40 23.19 16.76
CA LEU A 170 4.94 23.29 15.37
C LEU A 170 5.32 24.65 14.78
N ARG A 171 6.01 24.64 13.65
CA ARG A 171 6.23 25.83 12.81
C ARG A 171 5.46 25.71 11.51
N VAL A 172 4.79 26.80 11.14
CA VAL A 172 4.06 26.92 9.88
C VAL A 172 4.89 27.72 8.88
N ARG A 173 5.00 27.24 7.64
CA ARG A 173 5.62 27.95 6.52
C ARG A 173 4.75 27.87 5.27
N PRO A 174 4.83 28.83 4.34
CA PRO A 174 4.22 28.69 3.02
C PRO A 174 4.73 27.44 2.30
N HIS A 175 3.84 26.68 1.69
CA HIS A 175 4.20 25.57 0.81
C HIS A 175 4.29 26.08 -0.62
N ILE A 176 5.52 26.24 -1.09
CA ILE A 176 5.86 26.76 -2.40
C ILE A 176 6.16 25.60 -3.35
N LEU A 177 5.48 25.57 -4.49
CA LEU A 177 5.77 24.67 -5.59
C LEU A 177 6.82 25.30 -6.50
N THR A 178 7.94 24.62 -6.65
CA THR A 178 9.05 25.03 -7.52
C THR A 178 9.06 24.26 -8.85
N HIS A 179 8.42 23.11 -8.91
CA HIS A 179 8.39 22.25 -10.08
C HIS A 179 6.97 21.76 -10.35
N GLN A 180 6.63 21.60 -11.62
CA GLN A 180 5.39 20.97 -12.07
C GLN A 180 5.70 19.71 -12.86
N ARG A 181 4.89 18.67 -12.68
CA ARG A 181 4.96 17.46 -13.50
C ARG A 181 4.40 17.78 -14.89
N ILE A 182 5.20 17.52 -15.92
CA ILE A 182 4.72 17.51 -17.31
C ILE A 182 4.00 16.20 -17.56
N VAL A 183 2.83 16.33 -18.17
CA VAL A 183 2.02 15.20 -18.63
C VAL A 183 2.19 15.13 -20.14
N ASP A 184 2.61 13.97 -20.64
CA ASP A 184 2.66 13.71 -22.07
C ASP A 184 1.25 13.32 -22.55
N PRO A 185 0.58 14.17 -23.36
CA PRO A 185 -0.78 13.91 -23.82
C PRO A 185 -0.87 12.67 -24.73
N VAL A 186 0.21 12.36 -25.47
CA VAL A 186 0.26 11.18 -26.34
C VAL A 186 0.25 9.91 -25.49
N LEU A 187 1.04 9.90 -24.42
CA LEU A 187 1.10 8.77 -23.49
C LEU A 187 -0.23 8.56 -22.77
N GLU A 188 -0.91 9.62 -22.33
CA GLU A 188 -2.24 9.52 -21.70
C GLU A 188 -3.29 8.99 -22.69
N SER A 189 -3.29 9.47 -23.93
CA SER A 189 -4.17 8.98 -24.99
C SER A 189 -3.97 7.49 -25.25
N GLN A 190 -2.72 7.02 -25.38
CA GLN A 190 -2.41 5.59 -25.57
C GLN A 190 -2.90 4.72 -24.41
N ILE A 191 -2.75 5.19 -23.16
CA ILE A 191 -3.24 4.48 -21.98
C ILE A 191 -4.77 4.42 -22.00
N GLN A 192 -5.43 5.53 -22.34
CA GLN A 192 -6.88 5.61 -22.42
C GLN A 192 -7.43 4.63 -23.47
N GLU A 193 -6.88 4.62 -24.68
CA GLU A 193 -7.28 3.71 -25.75
C GLU A 193 -7.11 2.25 -25.35
N LEU A 194 -5.98 1.91 -24.75
CA LEU A 194 -5.69 0.56 -24.29
C LEU A 194 -6.66 0.11 -23.18
N ASN A 195 -6.93 0.98 -22.20
CA ASN A 195 -7.89 0.69 -21.15
C ASN A 195 -9.31 0.52 -21.72
N ASN A 196 -9.74 1.40 -22.62
CA ASN A 196 -11.03 1.27 -23.30
C ASN A 196 -11.16 -0.07 -24.04
N TYR A 197 -10.11 -0.49 -24.75
CA TYR A 197 -10.08 -1.79 -25.44
C TYR A 197 -10.18 -2.98 -24.46
N ILE A 198 -9.45 -2.92 -23.35
CA ILE A 198 -9.43 -3.97 -22.33
C ILE A 198 -10.79 -4.08 -21.62
N THR A 199 -11.35 -2.94 -21.20
CA THR A 199 -12.60 -2.88 -20.44
C THR A 199 -13.82 -3.23 -21.32
N SER A 200 -13.90 -2.66 -22.53
CA SER A 200 -15.01 -2.94 -23.47
C SER A 200 -15.16 -4.43 -23.80
N ARG A 201 -14.03 -5.13 -23.94
CA ARG A 201 -13.99 -6.57 -24.27
C ARG A 201 -13.88 -7.48 -23.04
N ARG A 202 -13.97 -6.91 -21.82
CA ARG A 202 -13.86 -7.62 -20.54
C ARG A 202 -12.66 -8.57 -20.49
N LEU A 203 -11.49 -8.10 -20.91
CA LEU A 203 -10.27 -8.92 -20.99
C LEU A 203 -9.55 -9.07 -19.63
N GLU A 204 -9.83 -8.16 -18.70
CA GLU A 204 -9.19 -8.07 -17.38
C GLU A 204 -9.22 -9.37 -16.57
N PRO A 205 -10.36 -10.10 -16.45
CA PRO A 205 -10.41 -11.30 -15.61
C PRO A 205 -9.47 -12.40 -16.12
N ARG A 206 -9.42 -12.59 -17.45
CA ARG A 206 -8.54 -13.59 -18.07
C ARG A 206 -7.07 -13.16 -18.01
N MET A 207 -6.77 -11.89 -18.28
CA MET A 207 -5.43 -11.31 -18.12
C MET A 207 -4.91 -11.46 -16.69
N HIS A 208 -5.75 -11.15 -15.70
CA HIS A 208 -5.45 -11.33 -14.28
C HIS A 208 -5.20 -12.80 -13.93
N TRP A 209 -6.02 -13.72 -14.45
CA TRP A 209 -5.84 -15.16 -14.27
C TRP A 209 -4.51 -15.66 -14.86
N LEU A 210 -4.10 -15.18 -16.03
CA LEU A 210 -2.84 -15.58 -16.68
C LEU A 210 -1.60 -15.04 -15.96
N THR A 211 -1.72 -13.88 -15.32
CA THR A 211 -0.63 -13.21 -14.59
C THR A 211 -0.60 -13.55 -13.10
N GLN A 212 -1.38 -14.56 -12.66
CA GLN A 212 -1.71 -15.04 -11.31
C GLN A 212 -0.61 -15.06 -10.22
N SER A 213 0.64 -14.84 -10.58
CA SER A 213 1.77 -14.68 -9.66
C SER A 213 1.86 -13.29 -9.00
N ARG A 214 1.09 -12.28 -9.46
CA ARG A 214 1.26 -10.88 -9.01
C ARG A 214 0.45 -10.49 -7.77
N HIS A 215 -0.68 -11.13 -7.49
CA HIS A 215 -1.50 -10.86 -6.30
C HIS A 215 -1.34 -11.91 -5.19
N ASN A 216 -0.78 -13.08 -5.49
CA ASN A 216 -0.52 -14.11 -4.48
C ASN A 216 0.67 -13.79 -3.56
N SER A 217 1.41 -12.70 -3.80
CA SER A 217 2.49 -12.28 -2.88
C SER A 217 1.92 -11.82 -1.53
N TRP A 218 0.76 -11.16 -1.50
CA TRP A 218 0.09 -10.77 -0.24
C TRP A 218 -0.31 -11.98 0.61
N LYS A 219 -0.63 -13.13 -0.01
CA LYS A 219 -0.86 -14.38 0.72
C LYS A 219 0.44 -15.05 1.20
N ARG A 220 1.59 -14.76 0.57
CA ARG A 220 2.91 -15.26 0.97
C ARG A 220 3.56 -14.42 2.09
N TRP A 221 3.24 -13.12 2.16
CA TRP A 221 3.70 -12.17 3.19
C TRP A 221 2.90 -12.23 4.50
N ASN A 222 2.23 -13.35 4.78
CA ASN A 222 1.66 -13.61 6.09
C ASN A 222 2.57 -14.58 6.86
N PRO A 223 3.73 -14.13 7.38
CA PRO A 223 4.49 -14.94 8.31
C PRO A 223 3.73 -14.99 9.64
N ALA A 224 3.70 -16.19 10.23
CA ALA A 224 3.11 -16.58 11.51
C ALA A 224 1.60 -16.91 11.51
N GLY A 225 1.35 -18.20 11.81
CA GLY A 225 0.16 -18.74 12.46
C GLY A 225 -1.16 -18.00 12.24
N LYS A 226 -2.01 -18.55 11.36
CA LYS A 226 -3.42 -18.59 11.76
C LYS A 226 -3.43 -19.38 13.08
N ASN A 227 -3.46 -18.71 14.23
CA ASN A 227 -3.94 -19.36 15.44
C ASN A 227 -5.28 -19.95 15.04
N LYS A 228 -5.32 -21.29 14.94
CA LYS A 228 -6.59 -21.99 14.78
C LYS A 228 -7.37 -21.52 15.99
N ASP A 229 -8.44 -20.76 15.75
CA ASP A 229 -9.34 -20.35 16.82
C ASP A 229 -9.70 -21.63 17.58
N PRO A 230 -9.27 -21.77 18.85
CA PRO A 230 -9.42 -23.02 19.60
C PRO A 230 -10.90 -23.40 19.76
N TYR A 231 -11.80 -22.45 19.56
CA TYR A 231 -13.24 -22.60 19.72
C TYR A 231 -14.01 -22.74 18.40
N LYS A 232 -13.32 -22.76 17.24
CA LYS A 232 -13.96 -22.73 15.91
C LYS A 232 -15.00 -23.85 15.67
N ASN A 233 -14.89 -24.96 16.41
CA ASN A 233 -15.78 -26.11 16.32
C ASN A 233 -16.39 -26.51 17.69
N LYS A 234 -16.27 -25.66 18.72
CA LYS A 234 -16.80 -25.95 20.06
C LYS A 234 -18.13 -25.21 20.24
N ASN A 235 -19.12 -25.89 20.82
CA ASN A 235 -20.36 -25.24 21.23
C ASN A 235 -20.11 -24.45 22.53
N LEU A 236 -20.86 -23.36 22.78
CA LEU A 236 -20.71 -22.51 23.97
C LEU A 236 -20.69 -23.31 25.28
N LEU A 237 -21.53 -24.33 25.37
CA LEU A 237 -21.61 -25.23 26.53
C LEU A 237 -20.30 -26.00 26.79
N GLN A 238 -19.62 -26.41 25.71
CA GLN A 238 -18.31 -27.08 25.75
C GLN A 238 -17.20 -26.11 26.17
N ILE A 239 -17.27 -24.85 25.72
CA ILE A 239 -16.31 -23.80 26.09
C ILE A 239 -16.41 -23.50 27.59
N MET A 240 -17.63 -23.35 28.10
CA MET A 240 -17.87 -23.07 29.52
C MET A 240 -17.44 -24.23 30.44
N GLN A 241 -17.58 -25.49 29.99
CA GLN A 241 -17.09 -26.64 30.76
C GLN A 241 -15.56 -26.66 30.85
N GLU A 242 -14.85 -26.45 29.74
CA GLU A 242 -13.38 -26.43 29.74
C GLU A 242 -12.82 -25.33 30.66
N GLU A 243 -13.37 -24.11 30.58
CA GLU A 243 -12.96 -23.02 31.48
C GLU A 243 -13.26 -23.31 32.95
N TYR A 244 -14.35 -24.04 33.27
CA TYR A 244 -14.69 -24.40 34.65
C TYR A 244 -13.72 -25.43 35.24
N TYR A 245 -13.25 -26.39 34.45
CA TYR A 245 -12.29 -27.40 34.90
C TYR A 245 -10.85 -26.87 34.96
N ASP A 246 -10.46 -25.95 34.07
CA ASP A 246 -9.14 -25.30 34.09
C ASP A 246 -8.91 -24.38 35.32
N ILE A 247 -9.96 -24.04 36.08
CA ILE A 247 -9.89 -23.19 37.30
C ILE A 247 -9.71 -24.03 38.58
N ILE A 248 -9.91 -25.35 38.51
CA ILE A 248 -9.96 -26.25 39.68
C ILE A 248 -8.64 -27.04 39.88
N ASP A 249 -7.74 -27.02 38.91
CA ASP A 249 -6.35 -27.50 39.02
C ASP A 249 -5.36 -26.34 39.28
#